data_AF-A0AA92LBN6-F1
#
_entry.id   AF-A0AA92LBN6-F1
#
_cell.length_a   1.000
_cell.length_b   1.000
_cell.length_c   1.000
_cell.angle_alpha   90.00
_cell.angle_beta   90.00
_cell.angle_gamma   90.00
#
_symmetry.space_group_name_H-M   'P 1'
#
loop_
_entity.id
_entity.type
_entity.pdbx_description
1 polymer ?
#
loop_
_entity_poly.entity_id
_entity_poly.type
_entity_poly.pdbx_seq_one_letter_code
_entity_poly.pdbx_strand_id
1 'polypeptide(L)' 'MISEWVRCPVCGNKTRLQIRKDTELKNFPLYCPKCRQERRI' A
#
# COMPACT_ATOMS: atom_id res chain seq x y z
N MET A 1 16.08 -5.45 -10.00
CA MET A 1 14.71 -5.82 -9.56
C MET A 1 14.02 -4.53 -9.13
N ILE A 2 12.90 -4.17 -9.76
CA ILE A 2 12.19 -2.91 -9.48
C ILE A 2 11.18 -3.16 -8.36
N SER A 3 11.34 -2.48 -7.24
CA SER A 3 10.40 -2.47 -6.11
C SER A 3 9.68 -1.13 -6.08
N GLU A 4 8.37 -1.15 -5.91
CA GLU A 4 7.54 0.06 -5.85
C GLU A 4 6.91 0.20 -4.46
N TRP A 5 6.73 1.43 -4.04
CA TRP A 5 6.03 1.71 -2.78
C TRP A 5 4.54 1.72 -3.04
N VAL A 6 3.80 0.96 -2.25
CA VAL A 6 2.34 1.00 -2.31
C VAL A 6 1.89 2.39 -1.87
N ARG A 7 1.05 3.03 -2.68
CA ARG A 7 0.43 4.30 -2.35
C ARG A 7 -0.95 4.05 -1.80
N CYS A 8 -1.35 4.85 -0.81
CA CYS A 8 -2.70 4.78 -0.28
C CYS A 8 -3.71 5.17 -1.38
N PRO A 9 -4.75 4.36 -1.66
CA PRO A 9 -5.73 4.69 -2.70
C PRO A 9 -6.61 5.90 -2.33
N VAL A 10 -6.64 6.31 -1.06
CA VAL A 10 -7.47 7.44 -0.59
C VAL A 10 -6.75 8.77 -0.71
N CYS A 11 -5.48 8.84 -0.30
CA CYS A 11 -4.73 10.10 -0.23
C CYS A 11 -3.51 10.15 -1.15
N GLY A 12 -3.20 9.07 -1.88
CA GLY A 12 -2.01 8.97 -2.74
C GLY A 12 -0.68 8.97 -1.99
N ASN A 13 -0.71 9.05 -0.66
CA ASN A 13 0.50 9.14 0.14
C ASN A 13 1.27 7.82 0.14
N LYS A 14 2.59 7.92 0.19
CA LYS A 14 3.50 6.79 0.25
C LYS A 14 3.25 6.00 1.54
N THR A 15 3.00 4.70 1.44
CA THR A 15 2.93 3.82 2.61
C THR A 15 4.31 3.25 2.95
N ARG A 16 4.44 2.60 4.10
CA ARG A 16 5.67 1.90 4.51
C ARG A 16 5.84 0.54 3.80
N LEU A 17 4.91 0.19 2.91
CA LEU A 17 4.90 -1.10 2.24
C LEU A 17 5.58 -0.99 0.87
N GLN A 18 6.58 -1.84 0.66
CA GLN A 18 7.25 -2.01 -0.62
C GLN A 18 6.80 -3.34 -1.23
N ILE A 19 6.40 -3.31 -2.49
CA ILE A 19 6.01 -4.49 -3.24
C ILE A 19 6.96 -4.67 -4.42
N ARG A 20 7.27 -5.93 -4.73
CA ARG A 20 8.03 -6.27 -5.94
C ARG A 20 7.06 -6.45 -7.11
N LYS A 21 7.53 -6.28 -8.34
CA LYS A 21 6.69 -6.41 -9.55
C LYS A 21 5.99 -7.76 -9.72
N ASP A 22 6.52 -8.82 -9.12
CA ASP A 22 6.01 -10.20 -9.17
C ASP A 22 5.09 -10.56 -7.99
N THR A 23 4.87 -9.63 -7.05
CA THR A 23 4.03 -9.86 -5.88
C THR A 23 2.66 -9.22 -6.08
N GLU A 24 1.59 -9.99 -5.89
CA GLU A 24 0.21 -9.49 -5.84
C GLU A 24 -0.28 -9.43 -4.39
N LEU A 25 -0.92 -8.33 -4.00
CA LEU A 25 -1.65 -8.22 -2.73
C LEU A 25 -3.14 -8.42 -3.00
N LYS A 26 -3.79 -9.32 -2.25
CA LYS A 26 -5.23 -9.58 -2.33
C LYS A 26 -5.83 -9.50 -0.94
N ASN A 27 -6.83 -8.65 -0.74
CA ASN A 27 -7.48 -8.39 0.54
C ASN A 27 -6.49 -8.00 1.66
N PHE A 28 -5.39 -7.32 1.31
CA PHE A 28 -4.34 -7.00 2.26
C PHE A 28 -4.73 -5.76 3.08
N PRO A 29 -4.73 -5.83 4.43
CA PRO A 29 -5.02 -4.68 5.28
C PRO A 29 -3.88 -3.65 5.19
N LEU A 30 -4.15 -2.54 4.52
CA LEU A 30 -3.24 -1.41 4.38
C LEU A 30 -3.68 -0.28 5.32
N TYR A 31 -2.90 -0.09 6.39
CA TYR A 31 -3.07 1.06 7.27
C TYR A 31 -2.43 2.32 6.69
N CYS A 32 -3.21 3.41 6.62
CA CYS A 32 -2.69 4.72 6.23
C CYS A 32 -2.63 5.66 7.45
N PRO A 33 -1.44 6.12 7.89
CA PRO A 33 -1.33 7.03 9.03
C PRO A 33 -1.90 8.43 8.77
N LYS A 34 -2.02 8.86 7.50
CA LYS A 34 -2.67 10.12 7.12
C LYS A 34 -4.19 10.03 7.26
N CYS A 35 -4.79 8.96 6.73
CA CYS A 35 -6.24 8.73 6.83
C CYS A 35 -6.65 8.19 8.20
N ARG A 36 -5.69 7.66 8.98
CA ARG A 36 -5.90 6.98 10.27
C ARG A 36 -6.92 5.84 10.18
N GLN A 37 -6.94 5.18 9.02
CA GLN A 37 -7.86 4.09 8.70
C GLN A 37 -7.08 2.96 8.04
N GLU A 38 -7.51 1.74 8.32
CA GLU A 38 -7.11 0.54 7.59
C GLU A 38 -8.07 0.30 6.42
N ARG A 39 -7.52 0.00 5.25
CA ARG A 39 -8.31 -0.39 4.08
C ARG A 39 -7.71 -1.63 3.45
N ARG A 40 -8.58 -2.51 2.95
CA ARG A 40 -8.16 -3.68 2.19
C ARG A 40 -7.90 -3.26 0.74
N ILE A 41 -6.76 -3.69 0.20
CA ILE A 41 -6.42 -3.62 -1.22
C ILE A 41 -6.38 -5.03 -1.81
#